data_AF-A0A2V8SCM9-F1
#
_entry.id   AF-A0A2V8SCM9-F1
#
_cell.length_a   1.000
_cell.length_b   1.000
_cell.length_c   1.000
_cell.angle_alpha   90.00
_cell.angle_beta   90.00
_cell.angle_gamma   90.00
#
_symmetry.space_group_name_H-M   'P 1'
#
loop_
_entity.id
_entity.type
_entity.pdbx_description
1 polymer ?
#
loop_
_entity_poly.entity_id
_entity_poly.type
_entity_poly.pdbx_seq_one_letter_code
_entity_poly.pdbx_strand_id
1 'polypeptide(L)'
;MNVYLDEGERYAREGKWAEAINALSWAHDVDPARVETYLLLVETYERAAEAEKEPDLLQQAFNVCRDLRDRRLPMKAEQQEIFYGAFVRVRDKIIAARRAGWTPPPPKEQVHTLFEKK
;
A
#
# COMPACT_ATOMS: atom_id res chain seq x y z
N MET A 1 8.55 11.69 17.03
CA MET A 1 7.15 11.28 16.80
C MET A 1 6.80 11.72 15.39
N ASN A 2 6.41 10.80 14.50
CA ASN A 2 6.04 11.15 13.12
C ASN A 2 4.51 11.22 13.06
N VAL A 3 3.99 12.44 13.23
CA VAL A 3 2.55 12.72 13.31
C VAL A 3 1.80 12.13 12.11
N TYR A 4 2.40 12.16 10.92
CA TYR A 4 1.80 11.61 9.71
C TYR A 4 1.63 10.09 9.73
N LEU A 5 2.56 9.37 10.38
CA LEU A 5 2.45 7.92 10.54
C LEU A 5 1.28 7.57 11.47
N ASP A 6 1.19 8.25 12.61
CA ASP A 6 0.15 8.03 13.62
C ASP A 6 -1.24 8.41 13.06
N GLU A 7 -1.33 9.51 12.29
CA GLU A 7 -2.54 9.91 11.58
C GLU A 7 -2.95 8.89 10.51
N GLY A 8 -1.98 8.44 9.71
CA GLY A 8 -2.19 7.43 8.68
C GLY A 8 -2.74 6.12 9.25
N GLU A 9 -2.13 5.65 10.34
CA GLU A 9 -2.61 4.45 11.04
C GLU A 9 -4.02 4.65 11.63
N ARG A 10 -4.29 5.81 12.23
CA ARG A 10 -5.62 6.14 12.75
C ARG A 10 -6.67 6.16 11.64
N TYR A 11 -6.40 6.82 10.52
CA TYR A 11 -7.32 6.85 9.38
C TYR A 11 -7.55 5.46 8.79
N ALA A 12 -6.50 4.63 8.70
CA ALA A 12 -6.62 3.25 8.22
C ALA A 12 -7.50 2.40 9.17
N ARG A 13 -7.39 2.61 10.48
CA ARG A 13 -8.28 1.97 11.48
C ARG A 13 -9.73 2.45 11.35
N GLU A 14 -9.95 3.71 11.00
CA GLU A 14 -11.28 4.29 10.75
C GLU A 14 -11.87 3.93 9.38
N GLY A 15 -11.12 3.24 8.50
CA GLY A 15 -11.55 2.92 7.13
C GLY A 15 -11.53 4.12 6.18
N LYS A 16 -10.87 5.22 6.58
CA LYS A 16 -10.71 6.43 5.76
C LYS A 16 -9.50 6.27 4.85
N TRP A 17 -9.67 5.45 3.81
CA TRP A 17 -8.56 4.94 3.00
C TRP A 17 -7.77 6.04 2.29
N ALA A 18 -8.45 7.04 1.71
CA ALA A 18 -7.80 8.13 1.00
C ALA A 18 -6.94 8.98 1.94
N GLU A 19 -7.49 9.36 3.10
CA GLU A 19 -6.77 10.12 4.12
C GLU A 19 -5.62 9.31 4.72
N ALA A 20 -5.81 8.01 4.93
CA ALA A 20 -4.76 7.11 5.41
C ALA A 20 -3.59 7.03 4.43
N ILE A 21 -3.88 6.76 3.15
CA ILE A 21 -2.85 6.70 2.10
C ILE A 21 -2.11 8.02 1.99
N ASN A 22 -2.83 9.16 1.97
CA ASN A 22 -2.20 10.47 1.90
C ASN A 22 -1.28 10.72 3.10
N ALA A 23 -1.76 10.53 4.32
CA ALA A 23 -0.95 10.72 5.53
C ALA A 23 0.28 9.79 5.56
N LEU A 24 0.13 8.52 5.17
CA LEU A 24 1.25 7.59 5.08
C LEU A 24 2.23 7.95 3.96
N SER A 25 1.77 8.52 2.84
CA SER A 25 2.64 9.08 1.80
C SER A 25 3.47 10.26 2.33
N TRP A 26 2.86 11.18 3.09
CA TRP A 26 3.63 12.23 3.78
C TRP A 26 4.63 11.65 4.78
N ALA A 27 4.25 10.62 5.53
CA ALA A 27 5.16 9.94 6.44
C ALA A 27 6.35 9.30 5.70
N HIS A 28 6.13 8.80 4.48
CA HIS A 28 7.16 8.23 3.61
C HIS A 28 8.11 9.31 3.08
N ASP A 29 7.58 10.45 2.64
CA ASP A 29 8.39 11.56 2.14
C ASP A 29 9.27 12.17 3.24
N VAL A 30 8.76 12.23 4.47
CA VAL A 30 9.51 12.74 5.64
C VAL A 30 10.60 11.76 6.08
N ASP A 31 10.33 10.45 6.08
CA ASP A 31 11.29 9.42 6.47
C ASP A 31 11.22 8.22 5.50
N PRO A 32 11.93 8.29 4.38
CA PRO A 32 11.90 7.26 3.34
C PRO A 32 12.66 5.99 3.72
N ALA A 33 13.35 5.98 4.89
CA ALA A 33 14.04 4.81 5.42
C ALA A 33 13.20 4.07 6.48
N ARG A 34 12.02 4.60 6.85
CA ARG A 34 11.14 3.96 7.83
C ARG A 34 10.36 2.81 7.20
N VAL A 35 10.77 1.59 7.53
CA VAL A 35 10.13 0.34 7.10
C VAL A 35 8.66 0.28 7.53
N GLU A 36 8.33 0.74 8.73
CA GLU A 36 6.96 0.71 9.27
C GLU A 36 5.97 1.46 8.37
N THR A 37 6.39 2.58 7.76
CA THR A 37 5.55 3.34 6.84
C THR A 37 5.19 2.52 5.60
N TYR A 38 6.14 1.77 5.05
CA TYR A 38 5.89 0.89 3.91
C TYR A 38 4.92 -0.24 4.24
N LEU A 39 5.10 -0.88 5.39
CA LEU A 39 4.25 -1.99 5.81
C LEU A 39 2.80 -1.51 6.01
N LEU A 40 2.61 -0.34 6.63
CA LEU A 40 1.30 0.28 6.78
C LEU A 40 0.68 0.71 5.45
N LEU A 41 1.48 1.25 4.50
CA LEU A 41 0.97 1.58 3.16
C LEU A 41 0.46 0.33 2.45
N VAL A 42 1.23 -0.76 2.46
CA VAL A 42 0.83 -2.03 1.84
C VAL A 42 -0.47 -2.54 2.46
N GLU A 43 -0.55 -2.60 3.79
CA GLU A 43 -1.77 -3.01 4.49
C GLU A 43 -2.96 -2.12 4.14
N THR A 44 -2.77 -0.80 4.15
CA THR A 44 -3.82 0.18 3.87
C THR A 44 -4.34 0.02 2.44
N TYR A 45 -3.46 -0.12 1.46
CA TYR A 45 -3.84 -0.39 0.07
C TYR A 45 -4.57 -1.74 -0.08
N GLU A 46 -4.11 -2.81 0.59
CA GLU A 46 -4.79 -4.11 0.57
C GLU A 46 -6.22 -4.03 1.11
N ARG A 47 -6.40 -3.35 2.26
CA ARG A 47 -7.70 -3.21 2.92
C ARG A 47 -8.65 -2.32 2.14
N ALA A 48 -8.13 -1.23 1.59
CA ALA A 48 -8.88 -0.34 0.71
C ALA A 48 -9.33 -1.06 -0.57
N ALA A 49 -8.44 -1.85 -1.20
CA ALA A 49 -8.79 -2.65 -2.37
C ALA A 49 -9.95 -3.61 -2.11
N GLU A 50 -9.96 -4.24 -0.93
CA GLU A 50 -11.00 -5.18 -0.52
C GLU A 50 -12.32 -4.46 -0.19
N ALA A 51 -12.26 -3.35 0.54
CA ALA A 51 -13.42 -2.57 0.93
C ALA A 51 -14.13 -1.92 -0.27
N GLU A 52 -13.36 -1.32 -1.18
CA GLU A 52 -13.88 -0.62 -2.36
C GLU A 52 -14.09 -1.55 -3.56
N LYS A 53 -13.60 -2.81 -3.48
CA LYS A 53 -13.55 -3.76 -4.61
C LYS A 53 -12.79 -3.22 -5.82
N GLU A 54 -11.70 -2.50 -5.56
CA GLU A 54 -10.86 -1.83 -6.56
C GLU A 54 -9.48 -2.51 -6.67
N PRO A 55 -9.27 -3.41 -7.66
CA PRO A 55 -8.01 -4.16 -7.78
C PRO A 55 -6.81 -3.29 -8.15
N ASP A 56 -7.02 -2.07 -8.65
CA ASP A 56 -5.97 -1.09 -8.92
C ASP A 56 -5.19 -0.73 -7.64
N LEU A 57 -5.86 -0.75 -6.48
CA LEU A 57 -5.22 -0.53 -5.18
C LEU A 57 -4.30 -1.70 -4.80
N LEU A 58 -4.59 -2.93 -5.24
CA LEU A 58 -3.64 -4.06 -5.07
C LEU A 58 -2.36 -3.83 -5.88
N GLN A 59 -2.48 -3.23 -7.06
CA GLN A 59 -1.31 -2.88 -7.87
C GLN A 59 -0.42 -1.84 -7.16
N GLN A 60 -1.02 -0.89 -6.45
CA GLN A 60 -0.28 0.06 -5.61
C GLN A 60 0.39 -0.64 -4.43
N ALA A 61 -0.32 -1.51 -3.71
CA ALA A 61 0.28 -2.33 -2.64
C ALA A 61 1.52 -3.10 -3.15
N PHE A 62 1.43 -3.70 -4.35
CA PHE A 62 2.54 -4.42 -4.95
C PHE A 62 3.71 -3.51 -5.32
N ASN A 63 3.42 -2.30 -5.83
CA ASN A 63 4.44 -1.31 -6.14
C ASN A 63 5.20 -0.88 -4.88
N VAL A 64 4.50 -0.67 -3.76
CA VAL A 64 5.12 -0.34 -2.46
C VAL A 64 5.97 -1.50 -1.94
N CYS A 65 5.48 -2.75 -2.01
CA CYS A 65 6.28 -3.92 -1.66
C CYS A 65 7.57 -4.01 -2.49
N ARG A 66 7.47 -3.75 -3.79
CA ARG A 66 8.63 -3.76 -4.69
C ARG A 66 9.62 -2.67 -4.32
N ASP A 67 9.16 -1.44 -4.05
CA ASP A 67 10.04 -0.34 -3.62
C ASP A 67 10.77 -0.69 -2.32
N LEU A 68 10.05 -1.17 -1.30
CA LEU A 68 10.67 -1.60 -0.03
C LEU A 68 11.75 -2.66 -0.24
N ARG A 69 11.45 -3.68 -1.07
CA ARG A 69 12.40 -4.75 -1.40
C ARG A 69 13.63 -4.22 -2.13
N ASP A 70 13.42 -3.38 -3.14
CA ASP A 70 14.48 -2.89 -4.03
C ASP A 70 15.41 -1.92 -3.27
N ARG A 71 14.89 -1.19 -2.27
CA ARG A 71 15.69 -0.35 -1.36
C ARG A 71 16.55 -1.12 -0.37
N ARG A 72 16.21 -2.39 -0.09
CA ARG A 72 16.96 -3.26 0.83
C ARG A 72 17.18 -2.63 2.22
N LEU A 73 16.16 -1.95 2.73
CA LEU A 73 16.22 -1.35 4.07
C LEU A 73 16.42 -2.43 5.14
N PRO A 74 17.18 -2.16 6.21
CA PRO A 74 17.34 -3.09 7.31
C PRO A 74 15.99 -3.29 8.01
N MET A 75 15.53 -4.53 8.08
CA MET A 75 14.29 -4.92 8.73
C MET A 75 14.58 -5.86 9.90
N LYS A 76 13.86 -5.67 11.01
CA LYS A 76 13.82 -6.65 12.11
C LYS A 76 13.13 -7.94 11.65
N ALA A 77 13.34 -9.04 12.36
CA ALA A 77 12.73 -10.32 12.03
C ALA A 77 11.19 -10.21 11.91
N GLU A 78 10.54 -9.48 12.83
CA GLU A 78 9.08 -9.31 12.79
C GLU A 78 8.65 -8.56 11.51
N GLN A 79 9.40 -7.54 11.11
CA GLN A 79 9.11 -6.75 9.91
C GLN A 79 9.33 -7.57 8.63
N GLN A 80 10.34 -8.43 8.62
CA GLN A 80 10.58 -9.34 7.50
C GLN A 80 9.41 -10.31 7.33
N GLU A 81 8.92 -10.92 8.42
CA GLU A 81 7.75 -11.81 8.36
C GLU A 81 6.50 -11.09 7.86
N ILE A 82 6.22 -9.88 8.38
CA ILE A 82 5.09 -9.06 7.92
C ILE A 82 5.23 -8.75 6.42
N PHE A 83 6.42 -8.31 6.00
CA PHE A 83 6.70 -7.99 4.61
C PHE A 83 6.49 -9.20 3.68
N TYR A 84 7.08 -10.36 3.99
CA TYR A 84 6.94 -11.56 3.17
C TYR A 84 5.49 -12.03 3.11
N GLY A 85 4.78 -12.01 4.24
CA GLY A 85 3.36 -12.32 4.30
C GLY A 85 2.53 -11.39 3.41
N ALA A 86 2.75 -10.08 3.51
CA ALA A 86 2.06 -9.10 2.67
C ALA A 86 2.38 -9.27 1.18
N PHE A 87 3.65 -9.46 0.83
CA PHE A 87 4.08 -9.66 -0.56
C PHE A 87 3.40 -10.86 -1.21
N VAL A 88 3.32 -11.99 -0.51
CA VAL A 88 2.64 -13.21 -1.01
C VAL A 88 1.14 -12.95 -1.16
N ARG A 89 0.48 -12.39 -0.15
CA ARG A 89 -0.97 -12.10 -0.20
C ARG A 89 -1.32 -11.16 -1.34
N VAL A 90 -0.62 -10.03 -1.47
CA VAL A 90 -0.86 -9.03 -2.52
C VAL A 90 -0.68 -9.66 -3.91
N ARG A 91 0.42 -10.40 -4.11
CA ARG A 91 0.70 -11.08 -5.39
C ARG A 91 -0.44 -12.05 -5.75
N ASP A 92 -0.89 -12.85 -4.80
CA ASP A 92 -1.91 -13.87 -5.03
C ASP A 92 -3.27 -13.21 -5.32
N LYS A 93 -3.63 -12.12 -4.61
CA LYS A 93 -4.81 -11.29 -4.90
C LYS A 93 -4.76 -10.68 -6.31
N ILE A 94 -3.60 -10.18 -6.76
CA ILE A 94 -3.43 -9.67 -8.13
C ILE A 94 -3.63 -10.79 -9.16
N ILE A 95 -3.06 -11.98 -8.93
CA ILE A 95 -3.25 -13.13 -9.82
C ILE A 95 -4.72 -13.51 -9.90
N ALA A 96 -5.43 -13.53 -8.76
CA ALA A 96 -6.86 -13.80 -8.72
C ALA A 96 -7.66 -12.74 -9.50
N ALA A 97 -7.37 -11.45 -9.31
CA ALA A 97 -8.00 -10.37 -10.05
C ALA A 97 -7.79 -10.52 -11.57
N ARG A 98 -6.57 -10.85 -12.00
CA ARG A 98 -6.26 -11.11 -13.42
C ARG A 98 -7.04 -12.29 -13.98
N ARG A 99 -7.19 -13.37 -13.21
CA ARG A 99 -8.02 -14.52 -13.59
C ARG A 99 -9.50 -14.17 -13.69
N ALA A 100 -9.95 -13.19 -12.90
CA ALA A 100 -11.31 -12.64 -12.96
C ALA A 100 -11.50 -11.62 -14.10
N GLY A 101 -10.50 -11.38 -14.94
CA GLY A 101 -10.58 -10.50 -16.10
C GLY A 101 -10.13 -9.05 -15.85
N TRP A 102 -9.64 -8.72 -14.66
CA TRP A 102 -9.03 -7.40 -14.41
C TRP A 102 -7.67 -7.29 -15.11
N THR A 103 -7.43 -6.16 -15.77
CA THR A 103 -6.15 -5.82 -16.36
C THR A 103 -5.58 -4.58 -15.67
N PRO A 104 -4.29 -4.59 -15.29
CA PRO A 104 -3.70 -3.44 -14.62
C PRO A 104 -3.70 -2.22 -15.56
N PRO A 105 -4.03 -1.02 -15.05
CA PRO A 105 -3.94 0.20 -15.83
C PRO A 105 -2.49 0.45 -16.28
N PRO A 106 -2.29 1.05 -17.45
CA PRO A 106 -0.96 1.36 -17.93
C PRO A 106 -0.20 2.26 -16.93
N PRO A 107 1.14 2.14 -16.81
CA PRO A 107 1.91 2.83 -15.77
C PRO A 107 1.66 4.34 -15.64
N LYS A 108 1.30 5.01 -16.74
CA LYS A 108 1.03 6.45 -16.79
C LYS A 108 -0.31 6.89 -16.16
N GLU A 109 -1.25 5.97 -15.97
CA GLU A 109 -2.59 6.26 -15.41
C GLU A 109 -2.68 5.95 -13.91
N GLN A 110 -1.67 5.27 -13.35
CA GLN A 110 -1.68 4.79 -11.96
C GLN A 110 -1.62 5.90 -10.89
N VAL A 111 -1.35 7.16 -11.26
CA VAL A 111 -1.02 8.24 -10.29
C VAL A 111 -2.13 9.28 -10.15
N HIS A 112 -3.05 9.41 -11.12
CA HIS A 112 -3.98 10.55 -11.17
C HIS A 112 -5.45 10.20 -10.90
N THR A 113 -5.91 8.98 -11.18
CA THR A 113 -7.35 8.71 -11.32
C THR A 113 -8.05 8.06 -10.13
N LEU A 114 -7.32 7.71 -9.06
CA LEU A 114 -7.86 6.88 -7.96
C LEU A 114 -8.74 7.66 -6.96
N PHE A 115 -8.65 8.99 -6.91
CA PHE A 115 -9.41 9.82 -5.96
C PHE A 115 -10.20 10.97 -6.61
N GLU A 116 -10.21 11.06 -7.95
CA GLU A 116 -10.88 12.14 -8.69
C GLU A 116 -12.33 11.84 -9.07
N LYS A 117 -12.83 10.61 -8.83
CA LYS A 117 -14.25 10.28 -9.06
C LYS A 117 -15.11 10.81 -7.90
N LYS A 118 -15.49 12.09 -7.98
CA LYS A 118 -16.67 12.66 -7.30
C LYS A 118 -17.82 12.79 -8.28
#